data_AF-A0A931DIJ1-F1
#
_entry.id   AF-A0A931DIJ1-F1
#
_cell.length_a   1.000
_cell.length_b   1.000
_cell.length_c   1.000
_cell.angle_alpha   90.00
_cell.angle_beta   90.00
_cell.angle_gamma   90.00
#
_symmetry.space_group_name_H-M   'P 1'
#
loop_
_entity.id
_entity.type
_entity.pdbx_description
1 polymer ?
#
loop_
_entity_poly.entity_id
_entity_poly.type
_entity_poly.pdbx_seq_one_letter_code
_entity_poly.pdbx_strand_id
1 'polypeptide(L)'
;MIGYLVAVSLSCLVGVAELISRYRDRPTTLVRVPSTWAYVLINGAAGAGSLLLLHTFDWRFGVKSPEVAGATQVLVASLGSMMVFRSAVFTVRVGDEDVAVGPSTLLTSLLAAADRGVDRMQAKTRAHEAGEIMRGVSFARARLALPTYCLGLLQNVSAEDQADLRTAVDALAGSEMTDAQMALNLGLLLMNVAGPDVLSAAVHTLRDEISADGARPQGVPAPRDGAAGDGAEARAGTAP
;
A
#
# COMPACT_ATOMS: atom_id res chain seq x y z
N MET A 1 -6.30 30.98 27.44
CA MET A 1 -5.71 29.61 27.51
C MET A 1 -6.52 28.60 26.72
N ILE A 2 -7.83 28.45 26.98
CA ILE A 2 -8.73 27.51 26.26
C ILE A 2 -8.68 27.73 24.73
N GLY A 3 -8.73 28.98 24.25
CA GLY A 3 -8.65 29.27 22.81
C GLY A 3 -7.38 28.74 22.13
N TYR A 4 -6.22 28.79 22.80
CA TYR A 4 -4.97 28.22 22.27
C TYR A 4 -5.03 26.69 22.20
N LEU A 5 -5.58 26.03 23.22
CA LEU A 5 -5.76 24.58 23.21
C LEU A 5 -6.66 24.16 22.04
N VAL A 6 -7.76 24.87 21.83
CA VAL A 6 -8.68 24.60 20.72
C VAL A 6 -8.00 24.86 19.37
N ALA A 7 -7.30 25.99 19.20
CA ALA A 7 -6.61 26.31 17.95
C ALA A 7 -5.54 25.28 17.59
N VAL A 8 -4.70 24.89 18.56
CA VAL A 8 -3.68 23.84 18.38
C VAL A 8 -4.34 22.51 18.03
N SER A 9 -5.39 22.12 18.75
CA SER A 9 -6.08 20.85 18.52
C SER A 9 -6.70 20.78 17.13
N LEU A 10 -7.37 21.86 16.69
CA LEU A 10 -7.95 21.95 15.36
C LEU A 10 -6.87 21.91 14.27
N SER A 11 -5.79 22.68 14.39
CA SER A 11 -4.72 22.64 13.38
C SER A 11 -4.00 21.29 13.34
N CYS A 12 -3.76 20.64 14.48
CA CYS A 12 -3.22 19.29 14.53
C CYS A 12 -4.17 18.27 13.87
N LEU A 13 -5.48 18.36 14.15
CA LEU A 13 -6.49 17.46 13.56
C LEU A 13 -6.51 17.57 12.04
N VAL A 14 -6.42 18.79 11.51
CA VAL A 14 -6.36 19.00 10.07
C VAL A 14 -5.05 18.43 9.47
N GLY A 15 -3.91 18.62 10.15
CA GLY A 15 -2.65 17.99 9.73
C GLY A 15 -2.69 16.45 9.75
N VAL A 16 -3.34 15.86 10.75
CA VAL A 16 -3.57 14.40 10.82
C VAL A 16 -4.50 13.93 9.70
N ALA A 17 -5.58 14.67 9.42
CA ALA A 17 -6.51 14.35 8.34
C ALA A 17 -5.81 14.35 6.97
N GLU A 18 -4.91 15.31 6.73
CA GLU A 18 -4.10 15.34 5.51
C GLU A 18 -3.18 14.12 5.40
N LEU A 19 -2.51 13.73 6.48
CA LEU A 19 -1.66 12.53 6.50
C LEU A 19 -2.48 11.26 6.26
N ILE A 20 -3.62 11.08 6.92
CA ILE A 20 -4.48 9.91 6.72
C ILE A 20 -4.96 9.84 5.27
N SER A 21 -5.33 10.97 4.67
CA SER A 21 -5.72 11.03 3.27
C SER A 21 -4.57 10.65 2.34
N ARG A 22 -3.33 11.00 2.68
CA ARG A 22 -2.14 10.72 1.88
C ARG A 22 -1.70 9.26 1.93
N TYR A 23 -1.85 8.60 3.08
CA TYR A 23 -1.39 7.22 3.29
C TYR A 23 -2.56 6.28 3.61
N ARG A 24 -3.63 6.39 2.81
CA ARG A 24 -4.92 5.72 3.02
C ARG A 24 -4.81 4.21 3.27
N ASP A 25 -3.88 3.56 2.59
CA ASP A 25 -3.79 2.09 2.59
C ASP A 25 -3.14 1.53 3.86
N ARG A 26 -2.32 2.32 4.58
CA ARG A 26 -1.66 1.88 5.83
C ARG A 26 -1.43 3.03 6.84
N PRO A 27 -2.51 3.62 7.39
CA PRO A 27 -2.42 4.78 8.30
C PRO A 27 -1.70 4.46 9.62
N THR A 28 -1.65 3.18 10.03
CA THR A 28 -0.93 2.74 11.23
C THR A 28 0.59 2.90 11.10
N THR A 29 1.14 3.01 9.89
CA THR A 29 2.58 3.26 9.69
C THR A 29 2.94 4.69 10.06
N LEU A 30 1.98 5.62 10.02
CA LEU A 30 2.20 7.05 10.23
C LEU A 30 2.74 7.35 11.62
N VAL A 31 2.26 6.66 12.64
CA VAL A 31 2.69 6.91 14.02
C VAL A 31 4.15 6.52 14.27
N ARG A 32 4.77 5.74 13.37
CA ARG A 32 6.15 5.25 13.50
C ARG A 32 7.19 6.13 12.81
N VAL A 33 6.77 7.09 12.00
CA VAL A 33 7.67 7.90 11.17
C VAL A 33 7.85 9.28 11.81
N PRO A 34 9.03 9.66 12.32
CA PRO A 34 9.20 10.91 13.07
C PRO A 34 8.79 12.20 12.32
N SER A 35 8.96 12.22 11.00
CA SER A 35 8.57 13.36 10.16
C SER A 35 7.06 13.59 10.09
N THR A 36 6.23 12.58 10.32
CA THR A 36 4.76 12.77 10.41
C THR A 36 4.40 13.56 11.67
N TRP A 37 5.08 13.29 12.78
CA TRP A 37 4.90 14.03 14.03
C TRP A 37 5.42 15.47 13.91
N ALA A 38 6.57 15.67 13.28
CA ALA A 38 7.09 17.01 13.01
C ALA A 38 6.09 17.83 12.18
N TYR A 39 5.47 17.21 11.17
CA TYR A 39 4.42 17.82 10.36
C TYR A 39 3.20 18.23 11.20
N VAL A 40 2.68 17.35 12.07
CA VAL A 40 1.54 17.66 12.95
C VAL A 40 1.89 18.77 13.95
N LEU A 41 3.08 18.73 14.55
CA LEU A 41 3.53 19.74 15.50
C LEU A 41 3.67 21.13 14.87
N ILE A 42 4.20 21.22 13.65
CA ILE A 42 4.29 22.49 12.93
C ILE A 42 2.90 23.04 12.62
N ASN A 43 1.94 22.19 12.26
CA ASN A 43 0.55 22.62 12.10
C ASN A 43 -0.05 23.15 13.42
N GLY A 44 0.14 22.45 14.53
CA GLY A 44 -0.29 22.93 15.85
C GLY A 44 0.35 24.28 16.23
N ALA A 45 1.66 24.40 16.05
CA ALA A 45 2.41 25.63 16.30
C ALA A 45 1.95 26.78 15.41
N ALA A 46 1.61 26.51 14.15
CA ALA A 46 1.05 27.47 13.21
C ALA A 46 -0.30 28.03 13.69
N GLY A 47 -1.21 27.16 14.16
CA GLY A 47 -2.48 27.58 14.76
C GLY A 47 -2.29 28.45 16.00
N ALA A 48 -1.38 28.05 16.90
CA ALA A 48 -1.05 28.84 18.09
C ALA A 48 -0.42 30.19 17.75
N GLY A 49 0.53 30.22 16.82
CA GLY A 49 1.20 31.44 16.36
C GLY A 49 0.22 32.40 15.67
N SER A 50 -0.68 31.88 14.85
CA SER A 50 -1.74 32.68 14.23
C SER A 50 -2.66 33.29 15.27
N LEU A 51 -3.10 32.52 16.27
CA LEU A 51 -3.95 33.05 17.35
C LEU A 51 -3.21 34.09 18.21
N LEU A 52 -1.91 33.89 18.44
CA LEU A 52 -1.07 34.86 19.13
C LEU A 52 -1.05 36.19 18.38
N LEU A 53 -0.81 36.17 17.07
CA LEU A 53 -0.82 37.37 16.24
C LEU A 53 -2.19 38.07 16.28
N LEU A 54 -3.30 37.33 16.15
CA LEU A 54 -4.64 37.90 16.20
C LEU A 54 -4.92 38.62 17.53
N HIS A 55 -4.48 38.05 18.65
CA HIS A 55 -4.61 38.70 19.96
C HIS A 55 -3.68 39.91 20.08
N THR A 56 -2.42 39.81 19.64
CA THR A 56 -1.44 40.90 19.75
C THR A 56 -1.87 42.15 18.96
N PHE A 57 -2.49 41.97 17.79
CA PHE A 57 -2.96 43.07 16.95
C PHE A 57 -4.44 43.44 17.18
N ASP A 58 -5.10 42.84 18.18
CA ASP A 58 -6.53 43.03 18.49
C ASP A 58 -7.45 42.90 17.27
N TRP A 59 -7.19 41.90 16.42
CA TRP A 59 -7.94 41.74 15.18
C TRP A 59 -9.29 41.06 15.46
N ARG A 60 -10.37 41.85 15.51
CA ARG A 60 -11.72 41.37 15.87
C ARG A 60 -12.65 41.03 14.71
N PHE A 61 -12.18 41.17 13.47
CA PHE A 61 -12.99 40.89 12.26
C PHE A 61 -14.36 41.60 12.24
N GLY A 62 -14.45 42.81 12.80
CA GLY A 62 -15.71 43.58 12.87
C GLY A 62 -16.72 43.09 13.92
N VAL A 63 -16.37 42.10 14.73
CA VAL A 63 -17.24 41.56 15.78
C VAL A 63 -17.19 42.43 17.04
N LYS A 64 -18.36 42.83 17.53
CA LYS A 64 -18.50 43.69 18.72
C LYS A 64 -18.50 42.91 20.05
N SER A 65 -19.01 41.68 20.06
CA SER A 65 -19.03 40.84 21.26
C SER A 65 -17.65 40.21 21.50
N PRO A 66 -17.03 40.39 22.69
CA PRO A 66 -15.73 39.81 23.00
C PRO A 66 -15.69 38.28 22.91
N GLU A 67 -16.77 37.61 23.32
CA GLU A 67 -16.86 36.15 23.28
C GLU A 67 -16.90 35.62 21.84
N VAL A 68 -17.73 36.24 21.01
CA VAL A 68 -17.84 35.89 19.58
C VAL A 68 -16.54 36.22 18.86
N ALA A 69 -15.90 37.35 19.17
CA ALA A 69 -14.61 37.72 18.60
C ALA A 69 -13.53 36.67 18.92
N GLY A 70 -13.47 36.19 20.17
CA GLY A 70 -12.55 35.12 20.57
C GLY A 70 -12.80 33.81 19.83
N ALA A 71 -14.06 33.39 19.69
CA ALA A 71 -14.41 32.21 18.92
C ALA A 71 -14.03 32.35 17.43
N THR A 72 -14.32 33.51 16.82
CA THR A 72 -13.92 33.82 15.44
C THR A 72 -12.41 33.79 15.27
N GLN A 73 -11.66 34.41 16.18
CA GLN A 73 -10.19 34.41 16.15
C GLN A 73 -9.61 32.99 16.21
N VAL A 74 -10.16 32.11 17.06
CA VAL A 74 -9.72 30.69 17.14
C VAL A 74 -9.98 29.95 15.83
N LEU A 75 -11.17 30.12 15.23
CA LEU A 75 -11.51 29.48 13.95
C LEU A 75 -10.64 30.01 12.80
N VAL A 76 -10.48 31.32 12.70
CA VAL A 76 -9.63 31.96 11.68
C VAL A 76 -8.16 31.58 11.88
N ALA A 77 -7.68 31.54 13.12
CA ALA A 77 -6.31 31.15 13.41
C ALA A 77 -6.01 29.71 12.99
N SER A 78 -6.90 28.78 13.34
CA SER A 78 -6.70 27.35 13.08
C SER A 78 -6.84 26.98 11.59
N LEU A 79 -7.84 27.51 10.90
CA LEU A 79 -8.06 27.23 9.47
C LEU A 79 -7.18 28.11 8.56
N GLY A 80 -7.03 29.39 8.93
CA GLY A 80 -6.24 30.36 8.17
C GLY A 80 -4.74 30.08 8.22
N SER A 81 -4.22 29.56 9.33
CA SER A 81 -2.81 29.13 9.39
C SER A 81 -2.51 28.07 8.34
N MET A 82 -3.43 27.13 8.14
CA MET A 82 -3.30 26.10 7.11
C MET A 82 -3.33 26.70 5.70
N MET A 83 -4.25 27.64 5.44
CA MET A 83 -4.34 28.31 4.15
C MET A 83 -3.03 29.04 3.80
N VAL A 84 -2.44 29.74 4.78
CA VAL A 84 -1.16 30.43 4.61
C VAL A 84 -0.03 29.42 4.37
N PHE A 85 0.06 28.36 5.16
CA PHE A 85 1.12 27.36 4.98
C PHE A 85 1.00 26.57 3.68
N ARG A 86 -0.20 26.42 3.10
CA ARG A 86 -0.39 25.80 1.79
C ARG A 86 -0.21 26.77 0.62
N SER A 87 -0.12 28.07 0.88
CA SER A 87 0.01 29.06 -0.19
C SER A 87 1.42 29.03 -0.82
N ALA A 88 1.44 29.16 -2.14
CA ALA A 88 2.64 29.52 -2.89
C ALA A 88 2.63 31.03 -3.08
N VAL A 89 3.72 31.71 -2.71
CA VAL A 89 3.82 33.17 -2.88
C VAL A 89 4.31 33.48 -4.29
N PHE A 90 5.23 32.65 -4.80
CA PHE A 90 5.74 32.72 -6.16
C PHE A 90 5.93 31.30 -6.73
N THR A 91 5.98 31.18 -8.04
CA THR A 91 6.36 29.94 -8.74
C THR A 91 7.58 30.23 -9.60
N VAL A 92 8.64 29.45 -9.45
CA VAL A 92 9.88 29.58 -10.21
C VAL A 92 10.05 28.34 -11.08
N ARG A 93 10.20 28.54 -12.39
CA ARG A 93 10.54 27.46 -13.34
C ARG A 93 12.02 27.10 -13.18
N VAL A 94 12.31 25.86 -12.81
CA VAL A 94 13.68 25.31 -12.74
C VAL A 94 13.76 24.14 -13.70
N GLY A 95 14.47 24.32 -14.81
CA GLY A 95 14.41 23.36 -15.93
C GLY A 95 13.00 23.34 -16.53
N ASP A 96 12.40 22.16 -16.65
CA ASP A 96 11.03 22.00 -17.15
C ASP A 96 9.95 21.98 -16.05
N GLU A 97 10.34 22.10 -14.77
CA GLU A 97 9.43 21.97 -13.62
C GLU A 97 9.13 23.32 -12.95
N ASP A 98 7.84 23.59 -12.66
CA ASP A 98 7.42 24.76 -11.89
C ASP A 98 7.49 24.46 -10.38
N VAL A 99 8.37 25.15 -9.67
CA VAL A 99 8.56 25.00 -8.24
C VAL A 99 7.91 26.15 -7.49
N ALA A 100 6.92 25.83 -6.65
CA ALA A 100 6.32 26.79 -5.73
C ALA A 100 7.32 27.22 -4.63
N VAL A 101 7.54 28.53 -4.53
CA VAL A 101 8.34 29.19 -3.48
C VAL A 101 7.37 29.86 -2.51
N GLY A 102 7.40 29.41 -1.26
CA GLY A 102 6.56 29.98 -0.20
C GLY A 102 6.56 29.15 1.07
N PRO A 103 5.67 29.46 2.02
CA PRO A 103 5.47 28.68 3.24
C PRO A 103 5.20 27.19 2.97
N SER A 104 4.60 26.87 1.82
CA SER A 104 4.33 25.49 1.39
C SER A 104 5.59 24.65 1.21
N THR A 105 6.73 25.26 0.85
CA THR A 105 8.00 24.55 0.66
C THR A 105 8.47 23.84 1.94
N LEU A 106 8.18 24.40 3.11
CA LEU A 106 8.51 23.77 4.39
C LEU A 106 7.70 22.49 4.60
N LEU A 107 6.39 22.57 4.41
CA LEU A 107 5.49 21.43 4.58
C LEU A 107 5.74 20.34 3.54
N THR A 108 5.96 20.71 2.28
CA THR A 108 6.27 19.74 1.21
C THR A 108 7.59 19.02 1.47
N SER A 109 8.61 19.71 1.99
CA SER A 109 9.88 19.08 2.37
C SER A 109 9.71 18.04 3.48
N LEU A 110 8.87 18.34 4.48
CA LEU A 110 8.55 17.41 5.57
C LEU A 110 7.71 16.23 5.09
N LEU A 111 6.73 16.48 4.24
CA LEU A 111 5.93 15.43 3.60
C LEU A 111 6.80 14.51 2.76
N ALA A 112 7.73 15.05 1.97
CA ALA A 112 8.68 14.24 1.21
C ALA A 112 9.60 13.40 2.14
N ALA A 113 9.98 13.94 3.30
CA ALA A 113 10.72 13.17 4.30
C ALA A 113 9.85 12.07 4.96
N ALA A 114 8.55 12.32 5.17
CA ALA A 114 7.58 11.34 5.64
C ALA A 114 7.35 10.24 4.60
N ASP A 115 7.18 10.60 3.33
CA ASP A 115 7.04 9.68 2.20
C ASP A 115 8.24 8.70 2.19
N ARG A 116 9.48 9.22 2.18
CA ARG A 116 10.70 8.39 2.26
C ARG A 116 10.80 7.55 3.53
N GLY A 117 10.28 8.04 4.66
CA GLY A 117 10.27 7.30 5.92
C GLY A 117 9.30 6.11 5.88
N VAL A 118 8.09 6.37 5.40
CA VAL A 118 7.05 5.36 5.17
C VAL A 118 7.52 4.34 4.15
N ASP A 119 8.10 4.76 3.02
CA ASP A 119 8.58 3.88 1.96
C ASP A 119 9.67 2.92 2.45
N ARG A 120 10.64 3.41 3.23
CA ARG A 120 11.68 2.55 3.81
C ARG A 120 11.13 1.50 4.76
N MET A 121 10.15 1.89 5.59
CA MET A 121 9.46 0.95 6.47
C MET A 121 8.67 -0.09 5.67
N GLN A 122 7.96 0.34 4.63
CA GLN A 122 7.21 -0.54 3.75
C GLN A 122 8.13 -1.51 2.99
N ALA A 123 9.24 -1.01 2.45
CA ALA A 123 10.22 -1.84 1.75
C ALA A 123 10.73 -2.99 2.64
N LYS A 124 11.01 -2.71 3.93
CA LYS A 124 11.43 -3.74 4.88
C LYS A 124 10.36 -4.82 5.09
N THR A 125 9.11 -4.42 5.33
CA THR A 125 8.00 -5.36 5.52
C THR A 125 7.76 -6.18 4.26
N ARG A 126 7.73 -5.53 3.10
CA ARG A 126 7.50 -6.19 1.81
C ARG A 126 8.60 -7.19 1.44
N ALA A 127 9.86 -6.85 1.70
CA ALA A 127 10.97 -7.76 1.47
C ALA A 127 10.86 -9.02 2.34
N HIS A 128 10.44 -8.86 3.61
CA HIS A 128 10.21 -10.00 4.50
C HIS A 128 9.01 -10.85 4.04
N GLU A 129 7.85 -10.24 3.80
CA GLU A 129 6.64 -10.94 3.35
C GLU A 129 6.87 -11.68 2.01
N ALA A 130 7.46 -11.01 1.01
CA ALA A 130 7.77 -11.64 -0.26
C ALA A 130 8.75 -12.81 -0.10
N GLY A 131 9.76 -12.67 0.77
CA GLY A 131 10.72 -13.73 1.06
C GLY A 131 10.09 -14.95 1.73
N GLU A 132 9.15 -14.74 2.66
CA GLU A 132 8.40 -15.82 3.31
C GLU A 132 7.45 -16.50 2.33
N ILE A 133 6.65 -15.72 1.60
CA ILE A 133 5.62 -16.23 0.69
C ILE A 133 6.25 -16.97 -0.50
N MET A 134 7.26 -16.39 -1.14
CA MET A 134 7.89 -16.96 -2.34
C MET A 134 8.95 -18.02 -2.06
N ARG A 135 9.13 -18.42 -0.79
CA ARG A 135 10.15 -19.41 -0.41
C ARG A 135 9.92 -20.75 -1.13
N GLY A 136 10.92 -21.18 -1.89
CA GLY A 136 10.90 -22.44 -2.64
C GLY A 136 10.09 -22.39 -3.93
N VAL A 137 9.59 -21.22 -4.34
CA VAL A 137 8.92 -21.03 -5.64
C VAL A 137 9.97 -20.93 -6.74
N SER A 138 9.75 -21.65 -7.84
CA SER A 138 10.52 -21.51 -9.06
C SER A 138 9.90 -20.47 -9.99
N PHE A 139 10.68 -19.49 -10.43
CA PHE A 139 10.20 -18.48 -11.37
C PHE A 139 9.81 -19.11 -12.71
N ALA A 140 10.64 -20.02 -13.23
CA ALA A 140 10.38 -20.70 -14.50
C ALA A 140 9.01 -21.40 -14.53
N ARG A 141 8.58 -21.96 -13.39
CA ARG A 141 7.27 -22.62 -13.24
C ARG A 141 6.15 -21.63 -12.91
N ALA A 142 6.43 -20.62 -12.09
CA ALA A 142 5.44 -19.68 -11.57
C ALA A 142 5.08 -18.52 -12.51
N ARG A 143 5.99 -18.10 -13.40
CA ARG A 143 5.90 -16.84 -14.17
C ARG A 143 4.61 -16.68 -14.99
N LEU A 144 3.96 -17.78 -15.37
CA LEU A 144 2.67 -17.76 -16.05
C LEU A 144 1.51 -18.05 -15.07
N ALA A 145 1.58 -19.18 -14.37
CA ALA A 145 0.47 -19.68 -13.56
C ALA A 145 0.11 -18.74 -12.39
N LEU A 146 1.13 -18.19 -11.71
CA LEU A 146 0.90 -17.43 -10.48
C LEU A 146 0.29 -16.05 -10.76
N PRO A 147 0.78 -15.22 -11.72
CA PRO A 147 0.09 -13.99 -12.10
C PRO A 147 -1.33 -14.22 -12.60
N THR A 148 -1.54 -15.21 -13.46
CA THR A 148 -2.88 -15.52 -13.99
C THR A 148 -3.85 -15.90 -12.88
N TYR A 149 -3.42 -16.74 -11.94
CA TYR A 149 -4.27 -17.13 -10.82
C TYR A 149 -4.55 -15.96 -9.87
N CYS A 150 -3.54 -15.15 -9.53
CA CYS A 150 -3.73 -13.95 -8.69
C CYS A 150 -4.73 -12.97 -9.33
N LEU A 151 -4.58 -12.67 -10.62
CA LEU A 151 -5.51 -11.80 -11.34
C LEU A 151 -6.93 -12.39 -11.39
N GLY A 152 -7.06 -13.71 -11.57
CA GLY A 152 -8.35 -14.40 -11.58
C GLY A 152 -9.08 -14.40 -10.23
N LEU A 153 -8.36 -14.23 -9.11
CA LEU A 153 -8.96 -14.10 -7.77
C LEU A 153 -9.53 -12.69 -7.52
N LEU A 154 -9.12 -11.69 -8.30
CA LEU A 154 -9.49 -10.29 -8.11
C LEU A 154 -10.67 -9.91 -9.01
N GLN A 155 -11.64 -9.19 -8.45
CA GLN A 155 -12.86 -8.84 -9.19
C GLN A 155 -12.73 -7.57 -10.04
N ASN A 156 -11.78 -6.68 -9.71
CA ASN A 156 -11.71 -5.32 -10.27
C ASN A 156 -10.26 -4.87 -10.56
N VAL A 157 -9.50 -5.65 -11.33
CA VAL A 157 -8.16 -5.22 -11.78
C VAL A 157 -8.30 -4.46 -13.09
N SER A 158 -7.73 -3.26 -13.17
CA SER A 158 -7.77 -2.46 -14.40
C SER A 158 -6.99 -3.14 -15.54
N ALA A 159 -7.35 -2.83 -16.79
CA ALA A 159 -6.61 -3.34 -17.95
C ALA A 159 -5.17 -2.80 -18.00
N GLU A 160 -4.94 -1.60 -17.45
CA GLU A 160 -3.63 -0.97 -17.31
C GLU A 160 -2.75 -1.77 -16.33
N ASP A 161 -3.25 -2.04 -15.12
CA ASP A 161 -2.51 -2.84 -14.12
C ASP A 161 -2.16 -4.25 -14.65
N GLN A 162 -3.07 -4.86 -15.42
CA GLN A 162 -2.81 -6.17 -16.06
C GLN A 162 -1.71 -6.09 -17.11
N ALA A 163 -1.70 -5.04 -17.93
CA ALA A 163 -0.69 -4.82 -18.96
C ALA A 163 0.69 -4.48 -18.37
N ASP A 164 0.71 -3.65 -17.33
CA ASP A 164 1.92 -3.26 -16.60
C ASP A 164 2.54 -4.46 -15.90
N LEU A 165 1.72 -5.28 -15.23
CA LEU A 165 2.18 -6.52 -14.61
C LEU A 165 2.79 -7.47 -15.63
N ARG A 166 2.14 -7.68 -16.78
CA ARG A 166 2.67 -8.54 -17.85
C ARG A 166 4.02 -8.04 -18.35
N THR A 167 4.12 -6.75 -18.63
CA THR A 167 5.36 -6.11 -19.09
C THR A 167 6.49 -6.28 -18.07
N ALA A 168 6.19 -6.12 -16.78
CA ALA A 168 7.17 -6.30 -15.71
C ALA A 168 7.63 -7.77 -15.57
N VAL A 169 6.72 -8.74 -15.71
CA VAL A 169 7.06 -10.17 -15.68
C VAL A 169 7.92 -10.57 -16.88
N ASP A 170 7.62 -10.06 -18.07
CA ASP A 170 8.40 -10.30 -19.28
C ASP A 170 9.82 -9.71 -19.14
N ALA A 171 9.93 -8.50 -18.56
CA ALA A 171 11.23 -7.88 -18.28
C ALA A 171 12.05 -8.70 -17.27
N LEU A 172 11.43 -9.27 -16.23
CA LEU A 172 12.12 -10.17 -15.30
C LEU A 172 12.65 -11.42 -16.01
N ALA A 173 11.87 -12.01 -16.91
CA ALA A 173 12.28 -13.21 -17.64
C ALA A 173 13.50 -12.99 -18.55
N GLY A 174 13.75 -11.75 -18.97
CA GLY A 174 14.94 -11.36 -19.75
C GLY A 174 16.13 -10.89 -18.93
N SER A 175 16.05 -10.90 -17.59
CA SER A 175 17.08 -10.35 -16.71
C SER A 175 18.18 -11.37 -16.33
N GLU A 176 19.38 -10.88 -16.03
CA GLU A 176 20.50 -11.70 -15.51
C GLU A 176 20.34 -11.96 -14.00
N MET A 177 19.28 -12.68 -13.62
CA MET A 177 18.95 -13.02 -12.24
C MET A 177 18.81 -14.54 -12.09
N THR A 178 19.10 -15.06 -10.89
CA THR A 178 18.82 -16.47 -10.59
C THR A 178 17.31 -16.73 -10.53
N ASP A 179 16.88 -17.97 -10.76
CA ASP A 179 15.45 -18.35 -10.69
C ASP A 179 14.80 -17.93 -9.36
N ALA A 180 15.51 -18.10 -8.24
CA ALA A 180 15.07 -17.67 -6.92
C ALA A 180 14.95 -16.14 -6.78
N GLN A 181 15.89 -15.39 -7.35
CA GLN A 181 15.83 -13.93 -7.37
C GLN A 181 14.68 -13.41 -8.25
N MET A 182 14.44 -14.02 -9.40
CA MET A 182 13.30 -13.70 -10.26
C MET A 182 11.98 -14.05 -9.55
N ALA A 183 11.92 -15.18 -8.85
CA ALA A 183 10.73 -15.58 -8.08
C ALA A 183 10.42 -14.59 -6.96
N LEU A 184 11.44 -14.11 -6.25
CA LEU A 184 11.26 -13.07 -5.24
C LEU A 184 10.71 -11.77 -5.83
N ASN A 185 11.25 -11.32 -6.97
CA ASN A 185 10.78 -10.11 -7.64
C ASN A 185 9.38 -10.27 -8.23
N LEU A 186 9.05 -11.46 -8.75
CA LEU A 186 7.69 -11.82 -9.14
C LEU A 186 6.72 -11.66 -7.96
N GLY A 187 7.10 -12.13 -6.77
CA GLY A 187 6.31 -11.92 -5.55
C GLY A 187 6.11 -10.45 -5.22
N LEU A 188 7.15 -9.61 -5.31
CA LEU A 188 7.04 -8.17 -5.08
C LEU A 188 6.09 -7.48 -6.06
N LEU A 189 6.11 -7.86 -7.34
CA LEU A 189 5.18 -7.37 -8.36
C LEU A 189 3.75 -7.79 -8.04
N LEU A 190 3.53 -9.05 -7.71
CA LEU A 190 2.19 -9.57 -7.39
C LEU A 190 1.63 -8.98 -6.10
N MET A 191 2.47 -8.69 -5.11
CA MET A 191 2.04 -7.97 -3.90
C MET A 191 1.55 -6.55 -4.18
N ASN A 192 2.02 -5.88 -5.24
CA ASN A 192 1.50 -4.55 -5.62
C ASN A 192 0.06 -4.63 -6.14
N VAL A 193 -0.24 -5.68 -6.90
CA VAL A 193 -1.53 -5.80 -7.60
C VAL A 193 -2.56 -6.55 -6.73
N ALA A 194 -2.16 -7.67 -6.14
CA ALA A 194 -3.06 -8.57 -5.41
C ALA A 194 -2.97 -8.43 -3.89
N GLY A 195 -1.88 -7.87 -3.37
CA GLY A 195 -1.60 -7.83 -1.93
C GLY A 195 -0.99 -9.13 -1.39
N PRO A 196 -0.42 -9.09 -0.17
CA PRO A 196 0.29 -10.23 0.44
C PRO A 196 -0.61 -11.43 0.70
N ASP A 197 -1.85 -11.21 1.16
CA ASP A 197 -2.76 -12.31 1.54
C ASP A 197 -3.21 -13.12 0.33
N VAL A 198 -3.55 -12.44 -0.77
CA VAL A 198 -3.94 -13.09 -2.03
C VAL A 198 -2.75 -13.84 -2.62
N LEU A 199 -1.55 -13.22 -2.63
CA LEU A 199 -0.34 -13.89 -3.10
C LEU A 199 -0.01 -15.14 -2.26
N SER A 200 -0.11 -15.04 -0.94
CA SER A 200 0.12 -16.16 -0.03
C SER A 200 -0.84 -17.31 -0.29
N ALA A 201 -2.14 -17.02 -0.45
CA ALA A 201 -3.14 -18.01 -0.79
C ALA A 201 -2.87 -18.64 -2.17
N ALA A 202 -2.50 -17.84 -3.17
CA ALA A 202 -2.17 -18.31 -4.51
C ALA A 202 -0.95 -19.25 -4.53
N VAL A 203 0.13 -18.88 -3.84
CA VAL A 203 1.33 -19.72 -3.72
C VAL A 203 1.03 -21.03 -2.98
N HIS A 204 0.20 -20.98 -1.94
CA HIS A 204 -0.22 -22.18 -1.22
C HIS A 204 -1.02 -23.12 -2.13
N THR A 205 -1.99 -22.60 -2.89
CA THR A 205 -2.82 -23.40 -3.80
C THR A 205 -2.01 -24.05 -4.92
N LEU A 206 -1.07 -23.32 -5.52
CA LEU A 206 -0.29 -23.79 -6.68
C LEU A 206 1.03 -24.48 -6.29
N ARG A 207 1.26 -24.74 -5.00
CA ARG A 207 2.57 -25.13 -4.45
C ARG A 207 3.22 -26.29 -5.22
N ASP A 208 2.49 -27.36 -5.51
CA ASP A 208 3.04 -28.55 -6.18
C ASP A 208 3.48 -28.26 -7.64
N GLU A 209 2.80 -27.32 -8.29
CA GLU A 209 3.05 -26.93 -9.68
C GLU A 209 4.19 -25.91 -9.81
N ILE A 210 4.39 -25.07 -8.79
CA ILE A 210 5.34 -23.94 -8.85
C ILE A 210 6.61 -24.15 -8.02
N SER A 211 6.70 -25.22 -7.23
CA SER A 211 7.87 -25.48 -6.38
C SER A 211 9.13 -25.80 -7.18
N ALA A 212 10.28 -25.33 -6.69
CA ALA A 212 11.61 -25.59 -7.28
C ALA A 212 12.05 -27.07 -7.16
N ASP A 213 11.57 -27.79 -6.15
CA ASP A 213 12.00 -29.17 -5.87
C ASP A 213 11.34 -30.24 -6.78
N GLY A 214 10.40 -29.84 -7.65
CA GLY A 214 9.72 -30.75 -8.57
C GLY A 214 8.74 -31.71 -7.87
N ALA A 215 7.58 -31.91 -8.49
CA ALA A 215 6.66 -32.96 -8.09
C ALA A 215 7.40 -34.31 -8.14
N ARG A 216 7.37 -35.09 -7.05
CA ARG A 216 7.44 -36.55 -7.21
C ARG A 216 6.31 -36.91 -8.17
N PRO A 217 6.57 -37.62 -9.28
CA PRO A 217 5.49 -38.07 -10.13
C PRO A 217 4.54 -38.90 -9.27
N GLN A 218 3.30 -38.43 -9.10
CA GLN A 218 2.23 -39.30 -8.64
C GLN A 218 2.15 -40.41 -9.68
N GLY A 219 2.57 -41.61 -9.30
CA GLY A 219 2.54 -42.78 -10.17
C GLY A 219 1.14 -42.91 -10.74
N VAL A 220 1.04 -42.85 -12.07
CA VAL A 220 -0.16 -43.25 -12.79
C VAL A 220 -0.57 -44.63 -12.25
N PRO A 221 -1.78 -44.80 -11.68
CA PRO A 221 -2.24 -46.12 -11.28
C PRO A 221 -2.18 -47.04 -12.50
N ALA A 222 -1.49 -48.17 -12.34
CA ALA A 222 -1.34 -49.15 -13.42
C ALA A 222 -2.71 -49.46 -14.04
N PRO A 223 -2.79 -49.62 -15.39
CA PRO A 223 -4.01 -50.05 -16.04
C PRO A 223 -4.51 -51.32 -15.35
N ARG A 224 -5.79 -51.34 -14.95
CA ARG A 224 -6.42 -52.56 -14.47
C ARG A 224 -6.40 -53.56 -15.62
N ASP A 225 -5.48 -54.52 -15.55
CA ASP A 225 -5.45 -55.65 -16.47
C ASP A 225 -6.81 -56.33 -16.43
N GLY A 226 -7.44 -56.38 -17.61
CA GLY A 226 -8.71 -57.04 -17.82
C GLY A 226 -8.60 -58.53 -17.51
N ALA A 227 -9.21 -58.95 -16.41
CA ALA A 227 -9.50 -60.36 -16.18
C ALA A 227 -10.69 -60.77 -17.05
N ALA A 228 -10.40 -61.12 -18.30
CA ALA A 228 -11.23 -62.01 -19.09
C ALA A 228 -10.64 -63.42 -18.96
N GLY A 229 -11.44 -64.39 -18.52
CA GLY A 229 -11.17 -65.81 -18.80
C GLY A 229 -11.45 -66.79 -17.66
N ASP A 230 -12.57 -67.49 -17.84
CA ASP A 230 -12.77 -68.93 -17.65
C ASP A 230 -13.10 -69.55 -16.28
N GLY A 231 -14.29 -70.17 -16.30
CA GLY A 231 -14.80 -71.09 -15.29
C GLY A 231 -16.17 -71.67 -15.70
N ALA A 232 -16.27 -72.24 -16.90
CA ALA A 232 -17.39 -73.10 -17.28
C ALA A 232 -17.15 -74.53 -16.76
N GLU A 233 -18.06 -75.07 -15.94
CA GLU A 233 -18.83 -76.30 -16.22
C GLU A 233 -19.50 -76.94 -14.98
N ALA A 234 -20.81 -77.17 -15.14
CA ALA A 234 -21.58 -78.40 -14.86
C ALA A 234 -21.88 -78.86 -13.40
N ARG A 235 -23.19 -78.93 -13.10
CA ARG A 235 -24.01 -80.14 -12.74
C ARG A 235 -25.42 -79.67 -12.30
N ALA A 236 -26.50 -79.91 -13.06
CA ALA A 236 -27.32 -81.13 -13.19
C ALA A 236 -28.47 -81.27 -12.15
N GLY A 237 -29.71 -81.49 -12.64
CA GLY A 237 -30.84 -82.12 -11.91
C GLY A 237 -32.12 -81.26 -11.79
N THR A 238 -33.12 -81.38 -12.69
CA THR A 238 -34.33 -82.26 -12.67
C THR A 238 -35.50 -81.82 -11.77
N ALA A 239 -36.59 -81.34 -12.41
CA ALA A 239 -38.03 -81.75 -12.38
C ALA A 239 -38.71 -82.20 -11.06
N PRO A 240 -40.08 -82.16 -10.93
CA PRO A 240 -41.12 -82.06 -11.96
C PRO A 240 -42.08 -80.86 -11.88
#